data_AF-A0A1B1B667-F1
#
_entry.id   AF-A0A1B1B667-F1
#
_cell.length_a   1.000
_cell.length_b   1.000
_cell.length_c   1.000
_cell.angle_alpha   90.00
_cell.angle_beta   90.00
_cell.angle_gamma   90.00
#
_symmetry.space_group_name_H-M   'P 1'
#
loop_
_entity.id
_entity.type
_entity.pdbx_description
1 polymer ?
#
loop_
_entity_poly.entity_id
_entity_poly.type
_entity_poly.pdbx_seq_one_letter_code
_entity_poly.pdbx_strand_id
1 'polypeptide(L)'
;MPSRSSARLAALTVAAVCSATSAVVLTSPAHADSVRIHDVQGTTRISPYAGQKVTDVPGVVTATRTYGSSRGFWIQDPTPDDDPATSEGVFVFTSSTPKVAVGDSVTVTGTVSEYVPGGTSSGNQSVTEITKPTVTTVSTGNALPAPVVIGKDSVPDEYAPSGDTAANGSINGLSLDPSRYALDYYESLEGMNVQVADARVVTGTDPYSELWVTVKPREHRTHRGGTLYGSYDSQNTGRLQVQSLGATADFPKANVGDTLEGATTGPLDFNQFGGYALVASKLGTLKSGGLQRETTQKQARGELAVATYNVENLDPSDATFDQHAAAIVNNLQSPDIVSLEEIQDNNGAKDDGTVDASQTVNKLIDAIVAAGGPKYDWRSINPVNDQDGGEPGGNIRQVFLFNPERVSFVDRPGGDSTTAVGVTKVNGKAQLTVSPGRIDPANEAWKNSRKPLAGEFVFRGRTVFVIANHLNSKGGDQGLTSQYQPPVRGSEVQRHAQATEVNAFVKDILSVQKNADVIALGDMNDFEFSGTAKILEGDGELWSAIKSLPKSERYTYDYQGNEQVLDQILISPAIRRGCDFEYDSVHVNSEFNDQISDHDPQVLRFRP
;
A
#
# COMPACT_ATOMS: atom_id res chain seq x y z
N MET A 1 -95.96 -54.22 28.81
CA MET A 1 -96.85 -53.75 27.73
C MET A 1 -97.92 -52.86 28.34
N PRO A 2 -98.48 -51.87 27.63
CA PRO A 2 -97.97 -51.02 26.55
C PRO A 2 -98.15 -49.52 26.97
N SER A 3 -98.03 -48.43 26.20
CA SER A 3 -97.82 -48.15 24.78
C SER A 3 -97.34 -46.68 24.63
N ARG A 4 -96.84 -46.34 23.43
CA ARG A 4 -96.02 -45.20 23.02
C ARG A 4 -96.79 -43.93 22.57
N SER A 5 -95.97 -42.89 22.31
CA SER A 5 -96.08 -41.84 21.27
C SER A 5 -96.83 -40.56 21.69
N SER A 6 -96.44 -39.31 21.40
CA SER A 6 -95.37 -38.72 20.57
C SER A 6 -95.14 -37.24 20.95
N ALA A 7 -93.96 -36.73 20.57
CA ALA A 7 -93.64 -35.36 20.12
C ALA A 7 -93.60 -34.16 21.10
N ARG A 8 -92.34 -33.67 21.21
CA ARG A 8 -91.80 -32.34 21.56
C ARG A 8 -92.75 -31.12 21.47
N LEU A 9 -92.68 -30.25 22.49
CA LEU A 9 -92.22 -28.85 22.41
C LEU A 9 -92.20 -28.28 23.85
N ALA A 10 -91.09 -27.66 24.27
CA ALA A 10 -91.01 -26.92 25.53
C ALA A 10 -90.73 -25.44 25.22
N ALA A 11 -91.53 -24.57 25.83
CA ALA A 11 -91.66 -23.16 25.55
C ALA A 11 -90.64 -22.28 26.29
N LEU A 12 -90.34 -21.16 25.63
CA LEU A 12 -89.50 -20.02 26.00
C LEU A 12 -89.91 -19.29 27.28
N THR A 13 -88.91 -18.70 27.94
CA THR A 13 -89.03 -17.42 28.67
C THR A 13 -87.94 -16.46 28.17
N VAL A 14 -88.34 -15.20 27.91
CA VAL A 14 -87.65 -14.18 27.10
C VAL A 14 -86.64 -13.35 27.92
N ALA A 15 -85.54 -12.98 27.25
CA ALA A 15 -84.47 -12.10 27.71
C ALA A 15 -84.70 -10.62 27.33
N ALA A 16 -84.20 -9.72 28.17
CA ALA A 16 -83.78 -8.37 27.79
C ALA A 16 -82.72 -7.88 28.80
N VAL A 17 -81.46 -7.74 28.36
CA VAL A 17 -80.38 -7.09 29.13
C VAL A 17 -79.78 -5.98 28.28
N CYS A 18 -79.73 -4.80 28.88
CA CYS A 18 -79.34 -3.52 28.29
C CYS A 18 -77.85 -3.45 27.90
N SER A 19 -77.59 -2.70 26.84
CA SER A 19 -76.28 -2.40 26.27
C SER A 19 -75.44 -1.49 27.18
N ALA A 20 -74.21 -1.91 27.48
CA ALA A 20 -73.13 -1.04 27.96
C ALA A 20 -72.06 -0.95 26.86
N THR A 21 -71.91 0.22 26.26
CA THR A 21 -70.81 0.53 25.34
C THR A 21 -69.53 0.75 26.14
N SER A 22 -68.68 -0.27 26.23
CA SER A 22 -67.29 -0.12 26.65
C SER A 22 -66.49 0.43 25.46
N ALA A 23 -66.09 1.69 25.52
CA ALA A 23 -65.03 2.20 24.66
C ALA A 23 -63.72 1.52 25.06
N VAL A 24 -63.30 0.52 24.29
CA VAL A 24 -61.94 0.00 24.36
C VAL A 24 -61.06 1.08 23.74
N VAL A 25 -60.36 1.83 24.58
CA VAL A 25 -59.20 2.59 24.13
C VAL A 25 -58.17 1.55 23.72
N LEU A 26 -58.11 1.25 22.43
CA LEU A 26 -56.97 0.56 21.83
C LEU A 26 -55.81 1.55 21.93
N THR A 27 -55.06 1.50 23.03
CA THR A 27 -53.69 2.01 23.01
C THR A 27 -52.95 1.09 22.04
N SER A 28 -52.68 1.58 20.83
CA SER A 28 -51.64 1.00 19.99
C SER A 28 -50.44 0.74 20.90
N PRO A 29 -49.83 -0.46 20.90
CA PRO A 29 -48.59 -0.63 21.61
C PRO A 29 -47.65 0.46 21.10
N ALA A 30 -47.09 1.26 22.01
CA ALA A 30 -45.96 2.10 21.66
C ALA A 30 -44.98 1.17 20.93
N HIS A 31 -44.75 1.41 19.64
CA HIS A 31 -43.67 0.75 18.94
C HIS A 31 -42.44 1.04 19.81
N ALA A 32 -41.87 0.01 20.44
CA ALA A 32 -40.47 0.11 20.83
C ALA A 32 -39.76 0.48 19.54
N ASP A 33 -39.05 1.61 19.52
CA ASP A 33 -38.34 2.07 18.33
C ASP A 33 -37.52 0.88 17.83
N SER A 34 -37.87 0.39 16.63
CA SER A 34 -37.22 -0.78 16.04
C SER A 34 -35.79 -0.38 15.71
N VAL A 35 -34.80 -1.18 16.16
CA VAL A 35 -33.38 -0.99 15.85
C VAL A 35 -33.18 -0.68 14.36
N ARG A 36 -32.58 0.47 14.06
CA ARG A 36 -32.23 0.93 12.72
C ARG A 36 -30.76 0.68 12.40
N ILE A 37 -30.35 0.99 11.17
CA ILE A 37 -28.96 0.78 10.74
C ILE A 37 -28.01 1.74 11.48
N HIS A 38 -28.38 3.01 11.68
CA HIS A 38 -27.59 3.93 12.53
C HIS A 38 -27.42 3.44 13.97
N ASP A 39 -28.42 2.76 14.55
CA ASP A 39 -28.29 2.15 15.88
C ASP A 39 -27.28 1.01 15.87
N VAL A 40 -27.28 0.19 14.81
CA VAL A 40 -26.33 -0.90 14.61
C VAL A 40 -24.92 -0.37 14.43
N GLN A 41 -24.72 0.67 13.63
CA GLN A 41 -23.41 1.27 13.40
C GLN A 41 -22.91 2.01 14.66
N GLY A 42 -23.74 2.89 15.23
CA GLY A 42 -23.38 3.72 16.37
C GLY A 42 -22.43 4.87 15.99
N THR A 43 -21.91 5.57 17.01
CA THR A 43 -21.09 6.79 16.86
C THR A 43 -19.60 6.55 17.07
N THR A 44 -19.18 5.29 17.07
CA THR A 44 -17.79 4.84 17.23
C THR A 44 -17.49 3.77 16.18
N ARG A 45 -16.22 3.35 16.03
CA ARG A 45 -15.81 2.29 15.09
C ARG A 45 -16.25 0.88 15.47
N ILE A 46 -16.91 0.73 16.62
CA ILE A 46 -17.35 -0.55 17.14
C ILE A 46 -18.84 -0.42 17.42
N SER A 47 -19.62 -1.31 16.84
CA SER A 47 -21.05 -1.36 17.02
C SER A 47 -21.42 -1.51 18.51
N PRO A 48 -22.37 -0.70 19.03
CA PRO A 48 -22.95 -0.95 20.35
C PRO A 48 -23.75 -2.26 20.42
N TYR A 49 -24.08 -2.85 19.26
CA TYR A 49 -24.74 -4.13 19.11
C TYR A 49 -23.77 -5.29 18.84
N ALA A 50 -22.45 -5.09 18.83
CA ALA A 50 -21.48 -6.14 18.59
C ALA A 50 -21.74 -7.39 19.47
N GLY A 51 -21.92 -8.55 18.83
CA GLY A 51 -22.25 -9.82 19.47
C GLY A 51 -23.73 -10.01 19.84
N GLN A 52 -24.57 -8.99 19.68
CA GLN A 52 -26.00 -9.02 19.99
C GLN A 52 -26.84 -9.41 18.77
N LYS A 53 -28.03 -9.95 19.05
CA LYS A 53 -29.02 -10.27 18.01
C LYS A 53 -29.94 -9.07 17.80
N VAL A 54 -30.02 -8.60 16.55
CA VAL A 54 -30.97 -7.59 16.09
C VAL A 54 -32.12 -8.27 15.33
N THR A 55 -33.31 -7.66 15.36
CA THR A 55 -34.53 -8.24 14.78
C THR A 55 -35.19 -7.23 13.86
N ASP A 56 -35.53 -7.70 12.65
CA ASP A 56 -36.27 -6.97 11.63
C ASP A 56 -35.70 -5.57 11.30
N VAL A 57 -34.37 -5.43 11.26
CA VAL A 57 -33.69 -4.20 10.84
C VAL A 57 -34.05 -3.92 9.37
N PRO A 58 -34.73 -2.80 9.06
CA PRO A 58 -35.18 -2.51 7.70
C PRO A 58 -34.06 -1.88 6.87
N GLY A 59 -34.08 -2.10 5.55
CA GLY A 59 -33.19 -1.42 4.62
C GLY A 59 -33.51 -1.74 3.16
N VAL A 60 -32.94 -0.95 2.24
CA VAL A 60 -33.00 -1.19 0.79
C VAL A 60 -31.67 -1.77 0.33
N VAL A 61 -31.70 -2.87 -0.43
CA VAL A 61 -30.49 -3.50 -0.98
C VAL A 61 -29.86 -2.58 -2.02
N THR A 62 -28.65 -2.10 -1.77
CA THR A 62 -27.92 -1.18 -2.66
C THR A 62 -26.93 -1.91 -3.57
N ALA A 63 -26.42 -3.07 -3.14
CA ALA A 63 -25.44 -3.86 -3.89
C ALA A 63 -25.41 -5.31 -3.41
N THR A 64 -24.96 -6.23 -4.26
CA THR A 64 -24.77 -7.65 -3.93
C THR A 64 -23.37 -8.13 -4.33
N ARG A 65 -22.65 -8.77 -3.40
CA ARG A 65 -21.35 -9.41 -3.64
C ARG A 65 -21.54 -10.92 -3.75
N THR A 66 -21.37 -11.45 -4.96
CA THR A 66 -21.62 -12.87 -5.29
C THR A 66 -20.36 -13.71 -5.47
N TYR A 67 -19.17 -13.11 -5.35
CA TYR A 67 -17.86 -13.75 -5.51
C TYR A 67 -17.04 -13.65 -4.21
N GLY A 68 -15.88 -14.31 -4.19
CA GLY A 68 -15.01 -14.35 -3.01
C GLY A 68 -15.58 -15.15 -1.84
N SER A 69 -14.90 -15.06 -0.70
CA SER A 69 -15.31 -15.64 0.58
C SER A 69 -16.29 -14.76 1.35
N SER A 70 -16.22 -13.43 1.16
CA SER A 70 -17.14 -12.44 1.77
C SER A 70 -18.41 -12.27 0.92
N ARG A 71 -19.22 -13.33 0.76
CA ARG A 71 -20.48 -13.23 0.00
C ARG A 71 -21.59 -12.65 0.87
N GLY A 72 -22.33 -11.69 0.32
CA GLY A 72 -23.32 -10.92 1.05
C GLY A 72 -23.90 -9.78 0.22
N PHE A 73 -24.59 -8.86 0.86
CA PHE A 73 -25.20 -7.70 0.21
C PHE A 73 -25.23 -6.51 1.17
N TRP A 74 -25.24 -5.30 0.64
CA TRP A 74 -25.37 -4.08 1.43
C TRP A 74 -26.83 -3.66 1.47
N ILE A 75 -27.29 -3.24 2.63
CA ILE A 75 -28.56 -2.54 2.81
C ILE A 75 -28.29 -1.14 3.33
N GLN A 76 -29.14 -0.19 2.95
CA GLN A 76 -29.09 1.18 3.46
C GLN A 76 -30.47 1.63 3.91
N ASP A 77 -30.56 2.38 5.02
CA ASP A 77 -31.83 2.85 5.58
C ASP A 77 -32.41 3.92 4.64
N PRO A 78 -33.66 3.77 4.15
CA PRO A 78 -34.32 4.80 3.35
C PRO A 78 -34.82 5.99 4.18
N THR A 79 -34.74 5.92 5.50
CA THR A 79 -35.16 6.93 6.48
C THR A 79 -34.01 7.24 7.44
N PRO A 80 -32.93 7.89 6.95
CA PRO A 80 -31.74 8.15 7.75
C PRO A 80 -32.01 9.10 8.92
N ASP A 81 -31.16 9.05 9.94
CA ASP A 81 -31.11 10.06 10.99
C ASP A 81 -30.39 11.35 10.51
N ASP A 82 -30.17 12.29 11.44
CA ASP A 82 -29.47 13.55 11.17
C ASP A 82 -28.05 13.58 11.77
N ASP A 83 -27.52 12.46 12.30
CA ASP A 83 -26.21 12.40 12.93
C ASP A 83 -25.13 12.03 11.88
N PRO A 84 -24.21 12.94 11.53
CA PRO A 84 -23.17 12.62 10.55
C PRO A 84 -22.18 11.55 11.03
N ALA A 85 -22.18 11.21 12.32
CA ALA A 85 -21.31 10.20 12.92
C ALA A 85 -21.89 8.77 12.86
N THR A 86 -23.12 8.57 12.42
CA THR A 86 -23.73 7.24 12.24
C THR A 86 -23.83 6.91 10.76
N SER A 87 -23.40 5.70 10.39
CA SER A 87 -23.65 5.19 9.03
C SER A 87 -25.07 4.65 8.92
N GLU A 88 -25.66 4.86 7.75
CA GLU A 88 -26.98 4.32 7.38
C GLU A 88 -26.89 3.07 6.51
N GLY A 89 -25.66 2.60 6.23
CA GLY A 89 -25.39 1.38 5.48
C GLY A 89 -24.83 0.28 6.39
N VAL A 90 -25.11 -0.98 6.06
CA VAL A 90 -24.49 -2.13 6.73
C VAL A 90 -24.36 -3.31 5.77
N PHE A 91 -23.29 -4.09 5.91
CA PHE A 91 -23.11 -5.32 5.15
C PHE A 91 -23.82 -6.49 5.82
N VAL A 92 -24.53 -7.30 5.02
CA VAL A 92 -25.23 -8.51 5.46
C VAL A 92 -24.47 -9.72 4.91
N PHE A 93 -23.70 -10.38 5.77
CA PHE A 93 -22.88 -11.53 5.40
C PHE A 93 -23.68 -12.82 5.36
N THR A 94 -23.70 -13.48 4.20
CA THR A 94 -24.52 -14.68 3.95
C THR A 94 -23.69 -15.95 3.77
N SER A 95 -22.36 -15.84 3.64
CA SER A 95 -21.41 -16.93 3.28
C SER A 95 -21.74 -17.71 2.00
N SER A 96 -22.77 -17.28 1.26
CA SER A 96 -23.33 -17.92 0.08
C SER A 96 -23.97 -16.85 -0.80
N THR A 97 -24.22 -17.16 -2.08
CA THR A 97 -24.83 -16.18 -3.00
C THR A 97 -26.16 -15.66 -2.44
N PRO A 98 -26.31 -14.33 -2.23
CA PRO A 98 -27.55 -13.74 -1.77
C PRO A 98 -28.71 -14.04 -2.71
N LYS A 99 -29.93 -14.14 -2.16
CA LYS A 99 -31.17 -14.37 -2.92
C LYS A 99 -32.02 -13.11 -3.10
N VAL A 100 -31.44 -11.94 -2.80
CA VAL A 100 -32.06 -10.62 -2.93
C VAL A 100 -31.52 -9.93 -4.19
N ALA A 101 -32.27 -8.96 -4.70
CA ALA A 101 -31.87 -8.08 -5.79
C ALA A 101 -31.67 -6.64 -5.31
N VAL A 102 -30.83 -5.88 -6.02
CA VAL A 102 -30.71 -4.43 -5.82
C VAL A 102 -32.08 -3.77 -6.00
N GLY A 103 -32.47 -2.90 -5.05
CA GLY A 103 -33.78 -2.27 -5.00
C GLY A 103 -34.83 -3.06 -4.20
N ASP A 104 -34.51 -4.25 -3.69
CA ASP A 104 -35.38 -4.93 -2.73
C ASP A 104 -35.39 -4.18 -1.39
N SER A 105 -36.58 -3.91 -0.86
CA SER A 105 -36.74 -3.50 0.53
C SER A 105 -36.87 -4.76 1.38
N VAL A 106 -36.02 -4.89 2.39
CA VAL A 106 -35.92 -6.08 3.23
C VAL A 106 -35.99 -5.72 4.71
N THR A 107 -36.38 -6.68 5.53
CA THR A 107 -36.02 -6.70 6.96
C THR A 107 -35.02 -7.82 7.21
N VAL A 108 -34.03 -7.54 8.06
CA VAL A 108 -32.95 -8.47 8.39
C VAL A 108 -32.91 -8.73 9.89
N THR A 109 -32.99 -10.01 10.25
CA THR A 109 -32.77 -10.49 11.62
C THR A 109 -31.47 -11.27 11.65
N GLY A 110 -30.55 -10.97 12.57
CA GLY A 110 -29.24 -11.62 12.60
C GLY A 110 -28.40 -11.21 13.81
N THR A 111 -27.13 -11.60 13.83
CA THR A 111 -26.17 -11.22 14.87
C THR A 111 -25.19 -10.20 14.32
N VAL A 112 -25.07 -9.05 14.98
CA VAL A 112 -24.08 -8.03 14.62
C VAL A 112 -22.68 -8.50 15.03
N SER A 113 -21.71 -8.32 14.16
CA SER A 113 -20.32 -8.73 14.35
C SER A 113 -19.36 -7.66 13.84
N GLU A 114 -18.21 -7.57 14.48
CA GLU A 114 -17.05 -6.80 14.02
C GLU A 114 -16.13 -7.74 13.25
N TYR A 115 -16.09 -7.60 11.93
CA TYR A 115 -15.17 -8.37 11.09
C TYR A 115 -13.91 -7.56 10.83
N VAL A 116 -12.72 -8.08 11.11
CA VAL A 116 -11.45 -7.40 10.81
C VAL A 116 -10.83 -7.98 9.53
N PRO A 117 -10.85 -7.27 8.39
CA PRO A 117 -10.18 -7.70 7.17
C PRO A 117 -8.68 -7.94 7.43
N GLY A 118 -8.15 -9.10 7.03
CA GLY A 118 -6.77 -9.51 7.34
C GLY A 118 -6.55 -10.06 8.77
N GLY A 119 -7.60 -10.11 9.60
CA GLY A 119 -7.55 -10.65 10.96
C GLY A 119 -7.08 -9.65 12.03
N THR A 120 -7.32 -9.95 13.30
CA THR A 120 -7.11 -9.02 14.43
C THR A 120 -5.64 -8.64 14.66
N SER A 121 -4.69 -9.43 14.17
CA SER A 121 -3.25 -9.12 14.25
C SER A 121 -2.78 -8.12 13.20
N SER A 122 -3.61 -7.77 12.21
CA SER A 122 -3.25 -6.83 11.13
C SER A 122 -3.14 -5.38 11.61
N GLY A 123 -3.83 -5.02 12.70
CA GLY A 123 -4.02 -3.63 13.10
C GLY A 123 -5.03 -2.86 12.24
N ASN A 124 -5.74 -3.52 11.32
CA ASN A 124 -6.84 -2.93 10.56
C ASN A 124 -8.03 -2.58 11.46
N GLN A 125 -8.89 -1.68 10.98
CA GLN A 125 -10.20 -1.45 11.58
C GLN A 125 -11.14 -2.62 11.27
N SER A 126 -12.18 -2.78 12.10
CA SER A 126 -13.26 -3.71 11.78
C SER A 126 -14.26 -3.10 10.82
N VAL A 127 -15.11 -3.95 10.27
CA VAL A 127 -16.32 -3.61 9.54
C VAL A 127 -17.50 -4.17 10.32
N THR A 128 -18.54 -3.37 10.52
CA THR A 128 -19.78 -3.81 11.14
C THR A 128 -20.60 -4.61 10.14
N GLU A 129 -20.94 -5.86 10.49
CA GLU A 129 -21.76 -6.73 9.65
C GLU A 129 -22.86 -7.46 10.41
N ILE A 130 -23.97 -7.77 9.71
CA ILE A 130 -25.01 -8.68 10.21
C ILE A 130 -24.76 -10.08 9.68
N THR A 131 -24.47 -11.01 10.59
CA THR A 131 -24.18 -12.41 10.29
C THR A 131 -25.36 -13.33 10.62
N LYS A 132 -25.32 -14.54 10.05
CA LYS A 132 -26.39 -15.57 10.16
C LYS A 132 -27.79 -14.97 9.87
N PRO A 133 -27.95 -14.21 8.78
CA PRO A 133 -29.15 -13.42 8.56
C PRO A 133 -30.35 -14.29 8.20
N THR A 134 -31.52 -13.92 8.70
CA THR A 134 -32.83 -14.24 8.15
C THR A 134 -33.37 -13.00 7.47
N VAL A 135 -33.64 -13.09 6.17
CA VAL A 135 -34.01 -11.96 5.32
C VAL A 135 -35.44 -12.13 4.85
N THR A 136 -36.28 -11.10 5.05
CA THR A 136 -37.65 -11.04 4.53
C THR A 136 -37.75 -9.90 3.52
N THR A 137 -38.05 -10.21 2.26
CA THR A 137 -38.33 -9.18 1.25
C THR A 137 -39.73 -8.60 1.45
N VAL A 138 -39.81 -7.30 1.68
CA VAL A 138 -41.04 -6.54 1.90
C VAL A 138 -41.63 -6.05 0.57
N SER A 139 -40.77 -5.52 -0.31
CA SER A 139 -41.13 -5.08 -1.66
C SER A 139 -39.90 -5.13 -2.59
N THR A 140 -40.13 -5.04 -3.90
CA THR A 140 -39.06 -5.11 -4.92
C THR A 140 -39.11 -3.89 -5.85
N GLY A 141 -37.98 -3.57 -6.48
CA GLY A 141 -37.89 -2.48 -7.47
C GLY A 141 -38.02 -1.07 -6.88
N ASN A 142 -37.68 -0.88 -5.61
CA ASN A 142 -37.68 0.42 -4.95
C ASN A 142 -36.53 1.30 -5.48
N ALA A 143 -36.71 2.62 -5.37
CA ALA A 143 -35.62 3.54 -5.60
C ALA A 143 -34.52 3.34 -4.55
N LEU A 144 -33.25 3.41 -4.97
CA LEU A 144 -32.13 3.36 -4.06
C LEU A 144 -31.98 4.72 -3.34
N PRO A 145 -31.50 4.73 -2.08
CA PRO A 145 -30.99 5.94 -1.47
C PRO A 145 -29.97 6.63 -2.38
N ALA A 146 -30.05 7.96 -2.46
CA ALA A 146 -29.12 8.74 -3.26
C ALA A 146 -27.68 8.53 -2.75
N PRO A 147 -26.68 8.33 -3.62
CA PRO A 147 -25.30 8.16 -3.16
C PRO A 147 -24.80 9.41 -2.43
N VAL A 148 -24.05 9.22 -1.35
CA VAL A 148 -23.33 10.32 -0.68
C VAL A 148 -22.16 10.73 -1.58
N VAL A 149 -22.12 12.01 -1.95
CA VAL A 149 -21.02 12.54 -2.78
C VAL A 149 -19.80 12.79 -1.91
N ILE A 150 -18.73 12.05 -2.15
CA ILE A 150 -17.43 12.25 -1.53
C ILE A 150 -16.61 13.18 -2.44
N GLY A 151 -16.22 14.33 -1.91
CA GLY A 151 -15.50 15.36 -2.66
C GLY A 151 -14.57 16.18 -1.78
N LYS A 152 -13.81 17.08 -2.42
CA LYS A 152 -12.80 17.92 -1.74
C LYS A 152 -13.32 18.71 -0.54
N ASP A 153 -14.60 19.07 -0.54
CA ASP A 153 -15.23 19.89 0.50
C ASP A 153 -15.88 19.06 1.60
N SER A 154 -16.09 17.76 1.37
CA SER A 154 -16.69 16.86 2.36
C SER A 154 -15.63 16.12 3.19
N VAL A 155 -14.45 15.86 2.64
CA VAL A 155 -13.35 15.19 3.34
C VAL A 155 -12.49 16.20 4.12
N PRO A 156 -12.38 16.08 5.46
CA PRO A 156 -11.55 16.97 6.28
C PRO A 156 -10.04 16.90 5.98
N ASP A 157 -9.29 17.91 6.44
CA ASP A 157 -7.83 18.01 6.22
C ASP A 157 -6.99 17.32 7.30
N GLU A 158 -7.51 17.15 8.53
CA GLU A 158 -6.82 16.30 9.52
C GLU A 158 -7.10 14.83 9.19
N TYR A 159 -6.07 13.98 9.23
CA TYR A 159 -6.21 12.60 8.76
C TYR A 159 -6.96 11.72 9.76
N ALA A 160 -6.48 11.64 11.01
CA ALA A 160 -7.04 10.77 12.04
C ALA A 160 -6.92 11.40 13.43
N PRO A 161 -7.80 11.04 14.39
CA PRO A 161 -7.64 11.45 15.78
C PRO A 161 -6.38 10.82 16.39
N SER A 162 -5.87 11.45 17.46
CA SER A 162 -4.87 10.81 18.32
C SER A 162 -5.50 9.63 19.05
N GLY A 163 -4.82 8.48 19.04
CA GLY A 163 -5.28 7.28 19.74
C GLY A 163 -5.33 7.43 21.26
N ASP A 164 -6.25 6.70 21.91
CA ASP A 164 -6.34 6.66 23.36
C ASP A 164 -5.13 5.94 23.96
N THR A 165 -4.28 6.69 24.66
CA THR A 165 -3.11 6.16 25.36
C THR A 165 -3.44 5.08 26.40
N ALA A 166 -4.63 5.12 27.02
CA ALA A 166 -5.08 4.08 27.94
C ALA A 166 -5.48 2.79 27.22
N ALA A 167 -5.78 2.88 25.92
CA ALA A 167 -6.10 1.76 25.03
C ALA A 167 -4.98 1.48 24.02
N ASN A 168 -3.72 1.73 24.40
CA ASN A 168 -2.53 1.49 23.58
C ASN A 168 -2.58 2.20 22.21
N GLY A 169 -3.10 3.43 22.18
CA GLY A 169 -3.23 4.24 20.96
C GLY A 169 -4.41 3.82 20.08
N SER A 170 -5.34 3.02 20.58
CA SER A 170 -6.53 2.64 19.81
C SER A 170 -7.49 3.83 19.61
N ILE A 171 -8.07 3.95 18.42
CA ILE A 171 -9.15 4.91 18.11
C ILE A 171 -10.55 4.29 18.15
N ASN A 172 -10.67 2.99 18.43
CA ASN A 172 -11.94 2.27 18.33
C ASN A 172 -13.04 2.78 19.27
N GLY A 173 -12.64 3.16 20.50
CA GLY A 173 -13.55 3.65 21.51
C GLY A 173 -13.81 5.16 21.47
N LEU A 174 -13.22 5.87 20.50
CA LEU A 174 -13.42 7.31 20.35
C LEU A 174 -14.69 7.57 19.54
N SER A 175 -15.47 8.58 19.96
CA SER A 175 -16.57 9.09 19.14
C SER A 175 -16.03 9.65 17.83
N LEU A 176 -16.69 9.34 16.73
CA LEU A 176 -16.34 9.86 15.41
C LEU A 176 -16.57 11.37 15.37
N ASP A 177 -15.62 12.10 14.76
CA ASP A 177 -15.77 13.49 14.34
C ASP A 177 -15.54 13.63 12.82
N PRO A 178 -16.53 13.25 11.99
CA PRO A 178 -16.47 13.30 10.53
C PRO A 178 -16.25 14.70 9.96
N SER A 179 -16.47 15.75 10.76
CA SER A 179 -16.24 17.14 10.36
C SER A 179 -14.77 17.54 10.45
N ARG A 180 -13.99 16.77 11.24
CA ARG A 180 -12.61 17.09 11.57
C ARG A 180 -11.62 16.09 10.99
N TYR A 181 -11.91 14.79 11.04
CA TYR A 181 -10.96 13.76 10.63
C TYR A 181 -11.44 13.00 9.38
N ALA A 182 -10.57 12.89 8.37
CA ALA A 182 -10.84 12.13 7.16
C ALA A 182 -11.16 10.66 7.46
N LEU A 183 -10.43 10.05 8.38
CA LEU A 183 -10.65 8.65 8.78
C LEU A 183 -12.00 8.45 9.47
N ASP A 184 -12.48 9.44 10.24
CA ASP A 184 -13.81 9.39 10.86
C ASP A 184 -14.91 9.64 9.82
N TYR A 185 -14.65 10.48 8.82
CA TYR A 185 -15.56 10.72 7.71
C TYR A 185 -15.79 9.48 6.85
N TYR A 186 -14.73 8.72 6.52
CA TYR A 186 -14.90 7.48 5.79
C TYR A 186 -15.59 6.41 6.65
N GLU A 187 -15.27 6.34 7.95
CA GLU A 187 -15.95 5.43 8.87
C GLU A 187 -17.45 5.69 8.95
N SER A 188 -17.87 6.96 9.07
CA SER A 188 -19.29 7.30 9.17
C SER A 188 -20.08 7.04 7.89
N LEU A 189 -19.41 6.61 6.81
CA LEU A 189 -20.01 6.18 5.55
C LEU A 189 -19.90 4.67 5.32
N GLU A 190 -19.42 3.89 6.30
CA GLU A 190 -19.23 2.44 6.16
C GLU A 190 -20.51 1.76 5.65
N GLY A 191 -20.41 1.04 4.54
CA GLY A 191 -21.53 0.30 3.94
C GLY A 191 -22.54 1.17 3.19
N MET A 192 -22.47 2.50 3.28
CA MET A 192 -23.35 3.40 2.53
C MET A 192 -22.98 3.41 1.05
N ASN A 193 -23.97 3.62 0.19
CA ASN A 193 -23.74 3.89 -1.22
C ASN A 193 -23.12 5.29 -1.37
N VAL A 194 -21.91 5.35 -1.91
CA VAL A 194 -21.14 6.60 -2.09
C VAL A 194 -20.85 6.84 -3.56
N GLN A 195 -20.50 8.10 -3.90
CA GLN A 195 -20.12 8.50 -5.24
C GLN A 195 -18.93 9.44 -5.21
N VAL A 196 -17.96 9.19 -6.10
CA VAL A 196 -16.96 10.17 -6.53
C VAL A 196 -17.20 10.51 -8.00
N ALA A 197 -16.79 11.70 -8.43
CA ALA A 197 -16.95 12.14 -9.82
C ALA A 197 -15.69 12.81 -10.35
N ASP A 198 -15.40 12.58 -11.63
CA ASP A 198 -14.25 13.17 -12.34
C ASP A 198 -12.94 12.99 -11.56
N ALA A 199 -12.76 11.78 -11.02
CA ALA A 199 -11.73 11.49 -10.04
C ALA A 199 -10.44 11.09 -10.76
N ARG A 200 -9.35 11.80 -10.43
CA ARG A 200 -8.02 11.52 -10.97
C ARG A 200 -7.43 10.28 -10.33
N VAL A 201 -6.86 9.40 -11.14
CA VAL A 201 -6.12 8.21 -10.73
C VAL A 201 -4.77 8.61 -10.18
N VAL A 202 -4.45 8.13 -8.98
CA VAL A 202 -3.23 8.44 -8.23
C VAL A 202 -2.39 7.20 -7.91
N THR A 203 -2.93 6.00 -8.18
CA THR A 203 -2.17 4.76 -8.38
C THR A 203 -2.83 3.98 -9.50
N GLY A 204 -2.00 3.43 -10.40
CA GLY A 204 -2.47 2.65 -11.53
C GLY A 204 -3.25 1.40 -11.13
N THR A 205 -3.90 0.78 -12.12
CA THR A 205 -4.63 -0.47 -11.90
C THR A 205 -3.69 -1.61 -11.54
N ASP A 206 -3.99 -2.31 -10.45
CA ASP A 206 -3.21 -3.45 -9.98
C ASP A 206 -3.74 -4.81 -10.53
N PRO A 207 -3.03 -5.93 -10.30
CA PRO A 207 -3.47 -7.26 -10.71
C PRO A 207 -4.79 -7.75 -10.07
N TYR A 208 -5.26 -7.10 -9.01
CA TYR A 208 -6.51 -7.42 -8.31
C TYR A 208 -7.71 -6.62 -8.81
N SER A 209 -7.54 -5.83 -9.88
CA SER A 209 -8.56 -4.93 -10.42
C SER A 209 -8.98 -3.87 -9.42
N GLU A 210 -7.98 -3.31 -8.74
CA GLU A 210 -8.09 -2.19 -7.83
C GLU A 210 -7.26 -1.02 -8.38
N LEU A 211 -7.66 0.21 -8.10
CA LEU A 211 -6.87 1.42 -8.37
C LEU A 211 -7.13 2.46 -7.28
N TRP A 212 -6.34 3.52 -7.26
CA TRP A 212 -6.57 4.62 -6.32
C TRP A 212 -6.92 5.91 -7.04
N VAL A 213 -7.89 6.64 -6.49
CA VAL A 213 -8.24 7.99 -6.94
C VAL A 213 -8.06 9.01 -5.82
N THR A 214 -8.03 10.29 -6.19
CA THR A 214 -8.15 11.38 -5.22
C THR A 214 -9.44 12.19 -5.41
N VAL A 215 -10.11 12.47 -4.30
CA VAL A 215 -11.24 13.42 -4.24
C VAL A 215 -10.78 14.85 -3.94
N LYS A 216 -9.50 15.05 -3.61
CA LYS A 216 -8.85 16.35 -3.39
C LYS A 216 -7.81 16.62 -4.50
N PRO A 217 -8.20 17.12 -5.68
CA PRO A 217 -7.34 17.16 -6.87
C PRO A 217 -6.10 18.06 -6.78
N ARG A 218 -5.96 18.85 -5.69
CA ARG A 218 -4.82 19.75 -5.43
C ARG A 218 -4.00 19.35 -4.21
N GLU A 219 -4.45 18.40 -3.40
CA GLU A 219 -3.70 17.91 -2.23
C GLU A 219 -2.42 17.22 -2.73
N HIS A 220 -1.26 17.71 -2.28
CA HIS A 220 0.09 17.21 -2.59
C HIS A 220 0.33 16.73 -4.03
N ARG A 221 -0.29 17.39 -5.01
CA ARG A 221 -0.25 16.98 -6.42
C ARG A 221 1.17 17.05 -6.98
N THR A 222 1.64 15.94 -7.55
CA THR A 222 2.87 15.91 -8.34
C THR A 222 2.64 16.39 -9.76
N HIS A 223 3.74 16.66 -10.49
CA HIS A 223 3.65 17.13 -11.88
C HIS A 223 3.02 16.07 -12.80
N ARG A 224 3.32 14.80 -12.53
CA ARG A 224 2.95 13.65 -13.35
C ARG A 224 1.56 13.09 -13.05
N GLY A 225 0.98 13.47 -11.90
CA GLY A 225 -0.45 13.33 -11.68
C GLY A 225 -0.83 12.52 -10.45
N GLY A 226 0.11 12.01 -9.67
CA GLY A 226 -0.19 11.38 -8.40
C GLY A 226 -0.31 12.36 -7.24
N THR A 227 -0.03 11.83 -6.05
CA THR A 227 -0.20 12.49 -4.76
C THR A 227 0.96 12.12 -3.85
N LEU A 228 1.85 13.09 -3.60
CA LEU A 228 3.06 12.89 -2.82
C LEU A 228 2.75 12.69 -1.33
N TYR A 229 3.40 11.72 -0.70
CA TYR A 229 3.44 11.57 0.76
C TYR A 229 4.79 12.01 1.31
N GLY A 230 4.90 13.30 1.66
CA GLY A 230 6.17 13.94 2.03
C GLY A 230 6.44 14.11 3.53
N SER A 231 5.56 13.61 4.41
CA SER A 231 5.71 13.71 5.87
C SER A 231 4.74 12.78 6.60
N TYR A 232 5.13 12.30 7.79
CA TYR A 232 4.24 11.55 8.69
C TYR A 232 3.07 12.35 9.28
N ASP A 233 3.11 13.68 9.16
CA ASP A 233 2.06 14.58 9.67
C ASP A 233 1.19 15.17 8.54
N SER A 234 1.38 14.69 7.29
CA SER A 234 0.78 15.26 6.08
C SER A 234 0.24 14.18 5.17
N GLN A 235 -0.47 13.22 5.74
CA GLN A 235 -1.14 12.13 5.02
C GLN A 235 -2.12 12.70 3.98
N ASN A 236 -2.23 11.99 2.85
CA ASN A 236 -3.17 12.33 1.80
C ASN A 236 -4.59 11.90 2.20
N THR A 237 -5.42 12.86 2.59
CA THR A 237 -6.79 12.62 3.11
C THR A 237 -7.77 12.26 1.99
N GLY A 238 -7.56 12.80 0.79
CA GLY A 238 -8.47 12.61 -0.33
C GLY A 238 -8.33 11.28 -1.07
N ARG A 239 -7.45 10.38 -0.63
CA ARG A 239 -7.25 9.08 -1.32
C ARG A 239 -8.40 8.13 -1.04
N LEU A 240 -8.89 7.49 -2.09
CA LEU A 240 -9.91 6.45 -1.99
C LEU A 240 -9.57 5.32 -2.97
N GLN A 241 -9.55 4.09 -2.47
CA GLN A 241 -9.40 2.92 -3.33
C GLN A 241 -10.72 2.68 -4.08
N VAL A 242 -10.63 2.28 -5.35
CA VAL A 242 -11.77 1.86 -6.16
C VAL A 242 -11.54 0.40 -6.53
N GLN A 243 -12.56 -0.42 -6.32
CA GLN A 243 -12.55 -1.85 -6.68
C GLN A 243 -13.76 -2.18 -7.54
N SER A 244 -13.67 -3.23 -8.35
CA SER A 244 -14.83 -3.71 -9.09
C SER A 244 -15.80 -4.48 -8.19
N LEU A 245 -17.10 -4.15 -8.23
CA LEU A 245 -18.17 -5.09 -7.84
C LEU A 245 -18.59 -6.00 -9.01
N GLY A 246 -18.34 -5.55 -10.24
CA GLY A 246 -18.68 -6.25 -11.49
C GLY A 246 -17.62 -7.24 -11.94
N ALA A 247 -17.69 -7.65 -13.21
CA ALA A 247 -16.66 -8.50 -13.79
C ALA A 247 -15.31 -7.77 -13.81
N THR A 248 -14.26 -8.43 -13.31
CA THR A 248 -12.90 -7.86 -13.27
C THR A 248 -12.36 -7.52 -14.66
N ALA A 249 -12.78 -8.24 -15.69
CA ALA A 249 -12.42 -7.97 -17.08
C ALA A 249 -12.91 -6.60 -17.61
N ASP A 250 -13.93 -6.02 -16.97
CA ASP A 250 -14.47 -4.70 -17.34
C ASP A 250 -13.79 -3.56 -16.56
N PHE A 251 -12.92 -3.88 -15.60
CA PHE A 251 -12.20 -2.88 -14.82
C PHE A 251 -11.11 -2.21 -15.69
N PRO A 252 -11.03 -0.87 -15.69
CA PRO A 252 -10.11 -0.15 -16.57
C PRO A 252 -8.65 -0.41 -16.18
N LYS A 253 -7.76 -0.43 -17.17
CA LYS A 253 -6.31 -0.38 -16.99
C LYS A 253 -5.86 1.08 -17.04
N ALA A 254 -5.67 1.68 -15.87
CA ALA A 254 -5.37 3.10 -15.71
C ALA A 254 -3.92 3.31 -15.24
N ASN A 255 -3.31 4.41 -15.67
CA ASN A 255 -2.06 4.90 -15.12
C ASN A 255 -2.31 6.10 -14.20
N VAL A 256 -1.31 6.46 -13.41
CA VAL A 256 -1.32 7.73 -12.66
C VAL A 256 -1.57 8.90 -13.61
N GLY A 257 -2.41 9.85 -13.17
CA GLY A 257 -2.78 11.03 -13.96
C GLY A 257 -3.96 10.82 -14.93
N ASP A 258 -4.38 9.59 -15.18
CA ASP A 258 -5.65 9.31 -15.86
C ASP A 258 -6.84 9.82 -15.01
N THR A 259 -8.04 9.87 -15.59
CA THR A 259 -9.25 10.33 -14.91
C THR A 259 -10.40 9.35 -15.14
N LEU A 260 -11.13 9.00 -14.08
CA LEU A 260 -12.45 8.39 -14.19
C LEU A 260 -13.48 9.51 -14.36
N GLU A 261 -13.83 9.83 -15.60
CA GLU A 261 -14.81 10.87 -15.94
C GLU A 261 -16.24 10.42 -15.62
N GLY A 262 -17.03 11.33 -15.06
CA GLY A 262 -18.38 11.05 -14.56
C GLY A 262 -18.39 10.31 -13.23
N ALA A 263 -19.55 9.76 -12.88
CA ALA A 263 -19.78 9.16 -11.57
C ALA A 263 -19.26 7.72 -11.47
N THR A 264 -18.41 7.48 -10.48
CA THR A 264 -18.10 6.15 -9.93
C THR A 264 -18.89 5.99 -8.63
N THR A 265 -19.70 4.95 -8.53
CA THR A 265 -20.68 4.76 -7.45
C THR A 265 -20.67 3.32 -6.95
N GLY A 266 -20.82 3.14 -5.64
CA GLY A 266 -20.95 1.83 -5.01
C GLY A 266 -20.89 1.94 -3.48
N PRO A 267 -21.10 0.84 -2.75
CA PRO A 267 -20.91 0.81 -1.32
C PRO A 267 -19.47 1.16 -0.93
N LEU A 268 -19.31 1.91 0.16
CA LEU A 268 -18.02 2.04 0.84
C LEU A 268 -17.80 0.80 1.72
N ASP A 269 -16.65 0.17 1.61
CA ASP A 269 -16.25 -1.02 2.37
C ASP A 269 -14.82 -0.82 2.89
N PHE A 270 -14.25 -1.82 3.56
CA PHE A 270 -12.86 -1.82 4.02
C PHE A 270 -12.08 -3.01 3.44
N ASN A 271 -11.00 -2.71 2.71
CA ASN A 271 -10.07 -3.69 2.15
C ASN A 271 -8.88 -3.91 3.09
N GLN A 272 -8.45 -5.17 3.25
CA GLN A 272 -7.35 -5.53 4.15
C GLN A 272 -5.97 -4.95 3.77
N PHE A 273 -5.77 -4.62 2.49
CA PHE A 273 -4.54 -4.08 1.90
C PHE A 273 -4.71 -2.62 1.43
N GLY A 274 -5.81 -1.95 1.77
CA GLY A 274 -6.07 -0.57 1.32
C GLY A 274 -6.88 0.29 2.28
N GLY A 275 -7.52 -0.27 3.31
CA GLY A 275 -8.48 0.48 4.11
C GLY A 275 -9.76 0.79 3.33
N TYR A 276 -10.34 1.98 3.48
CA TYR A 276 -11.63 2.30 2.85
C TYR A 276 -11.58 2.22 1.32
N ALA A 277 -12.55 1.51 0.76
CA ALA A 277 -12.65 1.20 -0.65
C ALA A 277 -14.07 1.40 -1.17
N LEU A 278 -14.22 2.11 -2.29
CA LEU A 278 -15.46 2.19 -3.04
C LEU A 278 -15.57 0.94 -3.91
N VAL A 279 -16.50 0.05 -3.58
CA VAL A 279 -16.76 -1.19 -4.32
C VAL A 279 -17.72 -0.87 -5.47
N ALA A 280 -17.17 -0.47 -6.61
CA ALA A 280 -17.90 0.17 -7.71
C ALA A 280 -18.90 -0.78 -8.38
N SER A 281 -20.19 -0.49 -8.22
CA SER A 281 -21.28 -1.07 -9.02
C SER A 281 -21.46 -0.33 -10.35
N LYS A 282 -20.98 0.91 -10.41
CA LYS A 282 -20.86 1.73 -11.61
C LYS A 282 -19.50 2.42 -11.60
N LEU A 283 -18.76 2.33 -12.70
CA LEU A 283 -17.50 3.03 -12.90
C LEU A 283 -17.68 4.25 -13.81
N GLY A 284 -16.93 5.31 -13.50
CA GLY A 284 -16.66 6.40 -14.44
C GLY A 284 -15.92 5.90 -15.68
N THR A 285 -15.95 6.70 -16.75
CA THR A 285 -15.26 6.37 -17.99
C THR A 285 -13.79 6.75 -17.88
N LEU A 286 -12.88 5.80 -18.07
CA LEU A 286 -11.46 6.10 -18.07
C LEU A 286 -11.09 7.02 -19.24
N LYS A 287 -10.42 8.12 -18.92
CA LYS A 287 -9.77 9.02 -19.87
C LYS A 287 -8.28 9.09 -19.56
N SER A 288 -7.47 8.84 -20.58
CA SER A 288 -6.02 8.88 -20.43
C SER A 288 -5.51 10.31 -20.19
N GLY A 289 -4.59 10.44 -19.24
CA GLY A 289 -3.78 11.64 -18.99
C GLY A 289 -2.56 11.75 -19.91
N GLY A 290 -2.26 10.70 -20.70
CA GLY A 290 -1.16 10.69 -21.66
C GLY A 290 0.23 10.47 -21.03
N LEU A 291 0.30 9.92 -19.81
CA LEU A 291 1.55 9.66 -19.10
C LEU A 291 2.54 8.86 -19.96
N GLN A 292 3.81 9.28 -19.97
CA GLN A 292 4.89 8.62 -20.72
C GLN A 292 6.02 8.24 -19.77
N ARG A 293 6.63 7.07 -20.00
CA ARG A 293 7.83 6.65 -19.27
C ARG A 293 8.98 7.62 -19.54
N GLU A 294 9.72 7.98 -18.51
CA GLU A 294 10.79 8.97 -18.61
C GLU A 294 12.09 8.40 -19.17
N THR A 295 13.00 9.30 -19.52
CA THR A 295 14.36 8.96 -19.91
C THR A 295 15.27 10.04 -19.36
N THR A 296 16.32 9.63 -18.67
CA THR A 296 17.31 10.53 -18.11
C THR A 296 18.31 11.03 -19.16
N GLN A 297 19.16 11.98 -18.79
CA GLN A 297 20.24 12.43 -19.65
C GLN A 297 21.43 11.46 -19.62
N LYS A 298 22.04 11.25 -20.79
CA LYS A 298 23.27 10.46 -20.91
C LYS A 298 24.45 11.21 -20.28
N GLN A 299 25.28 10.50 -19.53
CA GLN A 299 26.49 11.04 -18.91
C GLN A 299 27.51 11.52 -19.94
N ALA A 300 28.12 12.68 -19.66
CA ALA A 300 29.24 13.15 -20.44
C ALA A 300 30.49 12.27 -20.26
N ARG A 301 31.51 12.47 -21.10
CA ARG A 301 32.79 11.74 -21.00
C ARG A 301 33.54 11.98 -19.67
N GLY A 302 33.30 13.13 -19.05
CA GLY A 302 33.91 13.53 -17.78
C GLY A 302 33.08 13.18 -16.55
N GLU A 303 31.84 12.75 -16.73
CA GLU A 303 30.92 12.38 -15.66
C GLU A 303 30.91 10.87 -15.46
N LEU A 304 30.79 10.46 -14.20
CA LEU A 304 30.46 9.10 -13.80
C LEU A 304 28.95 9.02 -13.54
N ALA A 305 28.26 8.10 -14.21
CA ALA A 305 26.87 7.76 -13.90
C ALA A 305 26.80 6.52 -13.00
N VAL A 306 26.13 6.65 -11.85
CA VAL A 306 25.89 5.57 -10.89
C VAL A 306 24.39 5.46 -10.64
N ALA A 307 23.80 4.32 -10.98
CA ALA A 307 22.37 4.08 -10.84
C ALA A 307 22.07 2.98 -9.80
N THR A 308 20.84 2.98 -9.27
CA THR A 308 20.25 1.87 -8.50
C THR A 308 18.93 1.46 -9.14
N TYR A 309 18.64 0.17 -9.13
CA TYR A 309 17.42 -0.38 -9.71
C TYR A 309 17.05 -1.73 -9.05
N ASN A 310 15.96 -1.73 -8.27
CA ASN A 310 15.30 -2.95 -7.84
C ASN A 310 14.58 -3.60 -9.04
N VAL A 311 14.90 -4.86 -9.35
CA VAL A 311 14.34 -5.58 -10.51
C VAL A 311 13.26 -6.62 -10.13
N GLU A 312 12.72 -6.56 -8.91
CA GLU A 312 11.59 -7.36 -8.42
C GLU A 312 11.80 -8.88 -8.55
N ASN A 313 12.67 -9.42 -7.69
CA ASN A 313 13.02 -10.85 -7.58
C ASN A 313 13.45 -11.55 -8.90
N LEU A 314 14.04 -10.82 -9.85
CA LEU A 314 14.36 -11.33 -11.18
C LEU A 314 15.19 -12.63 -11.17
N ASP A 315 14.66 -13.70 -11.78
CA ASP A 315 15.27 -15.02 -11.94
C ASP A 315 15.17 -15.55 -13.39
N PRO A 316 15.92 -16.61 -13.79
CA PRO A 316 15.98 -17.05 -15.18
C PRO A 316 14.64 -17.50 -15.80
N SER A 317 13.60 -17.75 -15.02
CA SER A 317 12.25 -18.10 -15.47
C SER A 317 11.41 -16.90 -15.89
N ASP A 318 11.80 -15.68 -15.50
CA ASP A 318 11.06 -14.47 -15.83
C ASP A 318 11.14 -14.09 -17.32
N ALA A 319 10.08 -13.40 -17.75
CA ALA A 319 9.92 -12.88 -19.11
C ALA A 319 10.32 -11.40 -19.27
N THR A 320 10.67 -10.72 -18.17
CA THR A 320 10.90 -9.26 -18.12
C THR A 320 12.33 -8.82 -18.45
N PHE A 321 13.27 -9.75 -18.69
CA PHE A 321 14.68 -9.43 -18.98
C PHE A 321 14.87 -8.38 -20.09
N ASP A 322 14.15 -8.53 -21.21
CA ASP A 322 14.23 -7.58 -22.33
C ASP A 322 13.72 -6.19 -21.94
N GLN A 323 12.72 -6.12 -21.05
CA GLN A 323 12.14 -4.88 -20.58
C GLN A 323 13.07 -4.18 -19.56
N HIS A 324 13.66 -4.92 -18.61
CA HIS A 324 14.68 -4.38 -17.71
C HIS A 324 15.93 -3.92 -18.49
N ALA A 325 16.38 -4.71 -19.46
CA ALA A 325 17.48 -4.33 -20.35
C ALA A 325 17.16 -3.05 -21.13
N ALA A 326 15.95 -2.94 -21.70
CA ALA A 326 15.51 -1.73 -22.38
C ALA A 326 15.46 -0.53 -21.42
N ALA A 327 15.01 -0.69 -20.18
CA ALA A 327 15.01 0.36 -19.16
C ALA A 327 16.44 0.84 -18.86
N ILE A 328 17.39 -0.08 -18.66
CA ILE A 328 18.80 0.24 -18.42
C ILE A 328 19.43 0.97 -19.62
N VAL A 329 19.16 0.51 -20.84
CA VAL A 329 19.80 1.06 -22.05
C VAL A 329 19.17 2.37 -22.47
N ASN A 330 17.84 2.42 -22.56
CA ASN A 330 17.10 3.51 -23.20
C ASN A 330 16.62 4.55 -22.19
N ASN A 331 16.17 4.15 -21.00
CA ASN A 331 15.63 5.09 -20.02
C ASN A 331 16.72 5.62 -19.08
N LEU A 332 17.59 4.74 -18.56
CA LEU A 332 18.76 5.11 -17.74
C LEU A 332 19.99 5.53 -18.57
N GLN A 333 19.93 5.42 -19.90
CA GLN A 333 21.01 5.80 -20.83
C GLN A 333 22.34 5.05 -20.61
N SER A 334 22.28 3.78 -20.20
CA SER A 334 23.45 2.92 -19.93
C SER A 334 24.45 3.54 -18.94
N PRO A 335 24.11 3.61 -17.64
CA PRO A 335 24.98 4.14 -16.60
C PRO A 335 26.35 3.45 -16.56
N ASP A 336 27.38 4.11 -16.02
CA ASP A 336 28.71 3.50 -15.91
C ASP A 336 28.76 2.42 -14.83
N ILE A 337 27.96 2.57 -13.78
CA ILE A 337 27.75 1.60 -12.69
C ILE A 337 26.24 1.50 -12.44
N VAL A 338 25.73 0.28 -12.29
CA VAL A 338 24.35 -0.01 -11.84
C VAL A 338 24.43 -0.93 -10.61
N SER A 339 23.88 -0.47 -9.50
CA SER A 339 23.52 -1.30 -8.35
C SER A 339 22.17 -1.92 -8.62
N LEU A 340 22.10 -3.25 -8.66
CA LEU A 340 20.83 -3.96 -8.78
C LEU A 340 20.45 -4.55 -7.43
N GLU A 341 19.18 -4.40 -7.08
CA GLU A 341 18.54 -5.03 -5.94
C GLU A 341 17.61 -6.15 -6.44
N GLU A 342 17.35 -7.15 -5.59
CA GLU A 342 16.48 -8.29 -5.89
C GLU A 342 16.88 -9.18 -7.07
N ILE A 343 18.18 -9.40 -7.26
CA ILE A 343 18.64 -10.48 -8.13
C ILE A 343 18.52 -11.82 -7.40
N GLN A 344 17.72 -12.73 -7.97
CA GLN A 344 17.50 -14.08 -7.47
C GLN A 344 18.58 -15.09 -7.89
N ASP A 345 18.53 -16.25 -7.25
CA ASP A 345 19.34 -17.42 -7.58
C ASP A 345 19.04 -17.91 -9.00
N ASN A 346 19.92 -18.76 -9.52
CA ASN A 346 19.76 -19.40 -10.83
C ASN A 346 18.49 -20.26 -10.93
N ASN A 347 17.83 -20.56 -9.82
CA ASN A 347 16.63 -21.38 -9.72
C ASN A 347 15.43 -20.61 -9.11
N GLY A 348 15.53 -19.28 -8.98
CA GLY A 348 14.49 -18.45 -8.35
C GLY A 348 14.28 -18.79 -6.87
N ALA A 349 13.03 -18.71 -6.41
CA ALA A 349 12.63 -18.98 -5.02
C ALA A 349 12.66 -20.47 -4.60
N LYS A 350 13.27 -21.36 -5.40
CA LYS A 350 13.28 -22.79 -5.10
C LYS A 350 14.28 -23.09 -3.99
N ASP A 351 13.76 -23.46 -2.83
CA ASP A 351 14.52 -23.84 -1.64
C ASP A 351 15.20 -25.22 -1.79
N ASP A 352 16.34 -25.25 -2.49
CA ASP A 352 17.19 -26.44 -2.66
C ASP A 352 18.68 -26.22 -2.35
N GLY A 353 19.02 -25.09 -1.72
CA GLY A 353 20.38 -24.73 -1.33
C GLY A 353 21.20 -24.02 -2.42
N THR A 354 20.61 -23.73 -3.58
CA THR A 354 21.25 -22.93 -4.62
C THR A 354 21.37 -21.47 -4.15
N VAL A 355 22.61 -20.95 -4.16
CA VAL A 355 22.91 -19.54 -3.79
C VAL A 355 23.64 -18.78 -4.91
N ASP A 356 23.81 -19.39 -6.08
CA ASP A 356 24.52 -18.79 -7.21
C ASP A 356 23.52 -18.05 -8.12
N ALA A 357 23.87 -16.84 -8.56
CA ALA A 357 23.04 -16.00 -9.45
C ALA A 357 23.70 -15.75 -10.82
N SER A 358 24.76 -16.48 -11.18
CA SER A 358 25.52 -16.19 -12.39
C SER A 358 24.70 -16.33 -13.68
N GLN A 359 23.74 -17.25 -13.74
CA GLN A 359 22.85 -17.40 -14.90
C GLN A 359 21.87 -16.23 -14.99
N THR A 360 21.27 -15.83 -13.88
CA THR A 360 20.38 -14.67 -13.79
C THR A 360 21.08 -13.41 -14.28
N VAL A 361 22.25 -13.12 -13.73
CA VAL A 361 23.02 -11.91 -14.09
C VAL A 361 23.49 -11.94 -15.54
N ASN A 362 24.02 -13.07 -16.01
CA ASN A 362 24.48 -13.18 -17.41
C ASN A 362 23.31 -13.06 -18.40
N LYS A 363 22.13 -13.60 -18.08
CA LYS A 363 20.93 -13.45 -18.93
C LYS A 363 20.52 -11.98 -19.05
N LEU A 364 20.60 -11.20 -17.97
CA LEU A 364 20.35 -9.75 -18.00
C LEU A 364 21.43 -9.01 -18.81
N ILE A 365 22.71 -9.33 -18.64
CA ILE A 365 23.79 -8.72 -19.41
C ILE A 365 23.63 -9.01 -20.91
N ASP A 366 23.29 -10.24 -21.28
CA ASP A 366 23.05 -10.62 -22.68
C ASP A 366 21.86 -9.85 -23.27
N ALA A 367 20.77 -9.67 -22.49
CA ALA A 367 19.64 -8.85 -22.89
C ALA A 367 20.02 -7.36 -23.05
N ILE A 368 20.85 -6.81 -22.15
CA ILE A 368 21.37 -5.44 -22.26
C ILE A 368 22.19 -5.26 -23.54
N VAL A 369 23.07 -6.23 -23.87
CA VAL A 369 23.83 -6.21 -25.13
C VAL A 369 22.91 -6.30 -26.33
N ALA A 370 21.89 -7.16 -26.29
CA ALA A 370 20.90 -7.29 -27.36
C ALA A 370 20.08 -6.01 -27.56
N ALA A 371 19.79 -5.26 -26.49
CA ALA A 371 19.15 -3.95 -26.53
C ALA A 371 20.06 -2.82 -27.02
N GLY A 372 21.36 -3.09 -27.28
CA GLY A 372 22.34 -2.11 -27.77
C GLY A 372 23.16 -1.43 -26.66
N GLY A 373 23.06 -1.90 -25.43
CA GLY A 373 23.86 -1.46 -24.29
C GLY A 373 25.29 -2.03 -24.26
N PRO A 374 26.10 -1.62 -23.27
CA PRO A 374 27.44 -2.17 -23.10
C PRO A 374 27.38 -3.60 -22.56
N LYS A 375 28.42 -4.39 -22.84
CA LYS A 375 28.65 -5.62 -22.11
C LYS A 375 29.22 -5.27 -20.73
N TYR A 376 28.35 -5.15 -19.74
CA TYR A 376 28.73 -4.93 -18.36
C TYR A 376 29.58 -6.09 -17.82
N ASP A 377 30.59 -5.76 -17.02
CA ASP A 377 31.21 -6.70 -16.07
C ASP A 377 30.47 -6.57 -14.72
N TRP A 378 30.58 -7.56 -13.83
CA TRP A 378 29.76 -7.60 -12.62
C TRP A 378 30.45 -8.18 -11.38
N ARG A 379 30.01 -7.74 -10.19
CA ARG A 379 30.47 -8.27 -8.90
C ARG A 379 29.30 -8.45 -7.94
N SER A 380 29.30 -9.56 -7.20
CA SER A 380 28.40 -9.85 -6.08
C SER A 380 29.06 -10.86 -5.14
N ILE A 381 28.44 -11.11 -3.99
CA ILE A 381 28.85 -12.14 -3.03
C ILE A 381 27.64 -13.04 -2.78
N ASN A 382 27.78 -14.33 -3.13
CA ASN A 382 26.75 -15.32 -2.87
C ASN A 382 26.41 -15.34 -1.37
N PRO A 383 25.12 -15.28 -1.00
CA PRO A 383 24.69 -15.33 0.40
C PRO A 383 24.91 -16.71 1.02
N VAL A 384 24.75 -16.79 2.34
CA VAL A 384 24.50 -18.07 3.01
C VAL A 384 23.02 -18.39 2.83
N ASN A 385 22.69 -19.63 2.45
CA ASN A 385 21.31 -20.06 2.19
C ASN A 385 20.37 -19.66 3.34
N ASP A 386 19.28 -18.99 3.00
CA ASP A 386 18.21 -18.51 3.88
C ASP A 386 18.61 -17.46 4.94
N GLN A 387 19.82 -16.90 4.89
CA GLN A 387 20.30 -15.97 5.92
C GLN A 387 20.15 -14.48 5.54
N ASP A 388 19.92 -14.18 4.27
CA ASP A 388 19.84 -12.81 3.78
C ASP A 388 18.38 -12.32 3.65
N GLY A 389 17.37 -13.15 3.96
CA GLY A 389 15.95 -12.77 3.94
C GLY A 389 15.44 -12.35 2.56
N GLY A 390 14.25 -11.75 2.51
CA GLY A 390 13.54 -11.45 1.25
C GLY A 390 12.50 -12.49 0.90
N GLU A 391 12.44 -12.89 -0.36
CA GLU A 391 11.50 -13.90 -0.84
C GLU A 391 11.77 -15.27 -0.18
N PRO A 392 10.76 -15.91 0.44
CA PRO A 392 10.93 -17.22 1.06
C PRO A 392 11.45 -18.28 0.10
N GLY A 393 12.53 -18.96 0.48
CA GLY A 393 13.15 -20.04 -0.28
C GLY A 393 14.18 -19.61 -1.34
N GLY A 394 14.25 -18.31 -1.66
CA GLY A 394 15.30 -17.74 -2.48
C GLY A 394 16.29 -16.90 -1.67
N ASN A 395 17.34 -16.40 -2.32
CA ASN A 395 18.38 -15.63 -1.65
C ASN A 395 18.68 -14.29 -2.36
N ILE A 396 17.70 -13.41 -2.47
CA ILE A 396 17.91 -12.13 -3.16
C ILE A 396 19.13 -11.34 -2.67
N ARG A 397 19.83 -10.69 -3.61
CA ARG A 397 21.11 -10.02 -3.33
C ARG A 397 21.28 -8.72 -4.09
N GLN A 398 22.32 -7.98 -3.71
CA GLN A 398 22.83 -6.83 -4.45
C GLN A 398 23.86 -7.28 -5.48
N VAL A 399 23.84 -6.68 -6.67
CA VAL A 399 24.80 -6.93 -7.74
C VAL A 399 25.28 -5.60 -8.31
N PHE A 400 26.59 -5.43 -8.45
CA PHE A 400 27.14 -4.35 -9.28
C PHE A 400 27.26 -4.81 -10.72
N LEU A 401 26.68 -4.07 -11.65
CA LEU A 401 27.06 -4.07 -13.06
C LEU A 401 27.91 -2.80 -13.34
N PHE A 402 28.95 -2.90 -14.14
CA PHE A 402 29.79 -1.73 -14.48
C PHE A 402 30.44 -1.84 -15.85
N ASN A 403 30.48 -0.71 -16.58
CA ASN A 403 30.96 -0.68 -17.95
C ASN A 403 32.50 -0.65 -17.94
N PRO A 404 33.19 -1.75 -18.31
CA PRO A 404 34.64 -1.84 -18.18
C PRO A 404 35.39 -0.89 -19.14
N GLU A 405 34.71 -0.33 -20.15
CA GLU A 405 35.29 0.69 -21.04
C GLU A 405 35.38 2.07 -20.38
N ARG A 406 34.64 2.28 -19.30
CA ARG A 406 34.45 3.59 -18.64
C ARG A 406 35.01 3.63 -17.24
N VAL A 407 34.82 2.56 -16.48
CA VAL A 407 35.20 2.45 -15.08
C VAL A 407 35.83 1.08 -14.82
N SER A 408 36.81 1.02 -13.92
CA SER A 408 37.39 -0.24 -13.47
C SER A 408 37.00 -0.54 -12.04
N PHE A 409 36.65 -1.78 -11.74
CA PHE A 409 36.50 -2.28 -10.37
C PHE A 409 37.87 -2.65 -9.79
N VAL A 410 38.10 -2.35 -8.51
CA VAL A 410 39.33 -2.77 -7.80
C VAL A 410 39.06 -4.08 -7.08
N ASP A 411 39.47 -5.19 -7.69
CA ASP A 411 39.36 -6.51 -7.08
C ASP A 411 40.42 -6.69 -5.98
N ARG A 412 39.97 -7.07 -4.79
CA ARG A 412 40.81 -7.37 -3.63
C ARG A 412 40.31 -8.67 -2.98
N PRO A 413 41.13 -9.74 -2.98
CA PRO A 413 40.68 -11.07 -2.60
C PRO A 413 40.35 -11.17 -1.11
N GLY A 414 39.51 -12.15 -0.75
CA GLY A 414 39.17 -12.46 0.64
C GLY A 414 37.76 -12.04 1.05
N GLY A 415 36.99 -11.38 0.17
CA GLY A 415 35.57 -11.13 0.39
C GLY A 415 34.76 -12.42 0.22
N ASP A 416 33.92 -12.73 1.19
CA ASP A 416 32.93 -13.82 1.15
C ASP A 416 31.68 -13.41 1.94
N SER A 417 30.71 -14.33 2.09
CA SER A 417 29.43 -14.06 2.73
C SER A 417 29.51 -13.72 4.23
N THR A 418 30.64 -14.07 4.87
CA THR A 418 30.85 -13.98 6.33
C THR A 418 32.01 -13.08 6.74
N THR A 419 32.85 -12.67 5.78
CA THR A 419 34.00 -11.82 6.03
C THR A 419 33.60 -10.35 5.95
N ALA A 420 33.76 -9.64 7.08
CA ALA A 420 33.53 -8.20 7.14
C ALA A 420 34.56 -7.44 6.32
N VAL A 421 34.08 -6.52 5.49
CA VAL A 421 34.94 -5.50 4.87
C VAL A 421 35.30 -4.43 5.88
N GLY A 422 36.56 -4.01 5.87
CA GLY A 422 37.06 -2.90 6.67
C GLY A 422 37.75 -1.87 5.80
N VAL A 423 38.20 -0.79 6.42
CA VAL A 423 38.93 0.29 5.76
C VAL A 423 40.38 0.34 6.27
N THR A 424 41.33 0.41 5.35
CA THR A 424 42.75 0.60 5.63
C THR A 424 43.27 1.88 4.96
N LYS A 425 44.43 2.36 5.41
CA LYS A 425 45.09 3.55 4.88
C LYS A 425 46.31 3.15 4.05
N VAL A 426 46.27 3.43 2.76
CA VAL A 426 47.39 3.18 1.84
C VAL A 426 47.75 4.48 1.13
N ASN A 427 49.01 4.91 1.28
CA ASN A 427 49.51 6.16 0.68
C ASN A 427 48.63 7.39 0.98
N GLY A 428 48.08 7.45 2.20
CA GLY A 428 47.23 8.57 2.63
C GLY A 428 45.78 8.52 2.14
N LYS A 429 45.40 7.50 1.37
CA LYS A 429 44.03 7.30 0.86
C LYS A 429 43.35 6.12 1.56
N ALA A 430 42.03 6.18 1.65
CA ALA A 430 41.23 5.04 2.11
C ALA A 430 41.30 3.92 1.07
N GLN A 431 41.32 2.69 1.55
CA GLN A 431 41.14 1.48 0.73
C GLN A 431 40.31 0.46 1.51
N LEU A 432 39.45 -0.30 0.83
CA LEU A 432 38.77 -1.46 1.38
C LEU A 432 39.76 -2.61 1.59
N THR A 433 39.60 -3.38 2.66
CA THR A 433 40.43 -4.56 2.95
C THR A 433 40.17 -5.69 1.96
N VAL A 434 38.91 -5.84 1.54
CA VAL A 434 38.42 -6.77 0.51
C VAL A 434 37.46 -6.00 -0.42
N SER A 435 37.43 -6.34 -1.70
CA SER A 435 36.54 -5.68 -2.68
C SER A 435 36.22 -6.66 -3.81
N PRO A 436 34.94 -7.06 -4.01
CA PRO A 436 33.78 -6.66 -3.20
C PRO A 436 33.85 -7.20 -1.76
N GLY A 437 33.06 -6.62 -0.86
CA GLY A 437 32.97 -7.05 0.55
C GLY A 437 31.62 -6.74 1.19
N ARG A 438 31.29 -7.42 2.30
CA ARG A 438 30.05 -7.19 3.06
C ARG A 438 30.28 -6.35 4.30
N ILE A 439 29.38 -5.41 4.60
CA ILE A 439 29.45 -4.60 5.82
C ILE A 439 28.97 -5.44 7.01
N ASP A 440 29.88 -5.67 7.96
CA ASP A 440 29.65 -6.38 9.23
C ASP A 440 28.63 -7.54 9.16
N PRO A 441 28.83 -8.56 8.30
CA PRO A 441 27.81 -9.56 7.95
C PRO A 441 27.34 -10.45 9.11
N ALA A 442 28.04 -10.42 10.26
CA ALA A 442 27.70 -11.16 11.47
C ALA A 442 26.86 -10.34 12.48
N ASN A 443 26.63 -9.06 12.22
CA ASN A 443 25.83 -8.20 13.09
C ASN A 443 24.35 -8.62 13.11
N GLU A 444 23.73 -8.56 14.29
CA GLU A 444 22.30 -8.86 14.46
C GLU A 444 21.39 -7.93 13.65
N ALA A 445 21.86 -6.74 13.26
CA ALA A 445 21.16 -5.85 12.34
C ALA A 445 20.76 -6.57 11.02
N TRP A 446 21.55 -7.54 10.58
CA TRP A 446 21.35 -8.27 9.32
C TRP A 446 20.63 -9.60 9.45
N LYS A 447 20.07 -9.90 10.64
CA LYS A 447 19.33 -11.14 10.86
C LYS A 447 18.15 -11.24 9.90
N ASN A 448 18.12 -12.29 9.07
CA ASN A 448 17.11 -12.49 8.02
C ASN A 448 16.96 -11.25 7.11
N SER A 449 18.08 -10.58 6.79
CA SER A 449 18.07 -9.38 5.96
C SER A 449 19.38 -9.26 5.16
N ARG A 450 19.30 -8.53 4.05
CA ARG A 450 20.38 -8.44 3.06
C ARG A 450 21.55 -7.67 3.66
N LYS A 451 22.76 -8.15 3.41
CA LYS A 451 24.01 -7.56 3.90
C LYS A 451 24.60 -6.66 2.81
N PRO A 452 24.83 -5.35 3.05
CA PRO A 452 25.27 -4.42 2.02
C PRO A 452 26.56 -4.87 1.32
N LEU A 453 26.61 -4.66 0.00
CA LEU A 453 27.76 -4.95 -0.83
C LEU A 453 28.58 -3.66 -1.05
N ALA A 454 29.80 -3.62 -0.53
CA ALA A 454 30.74 -2.53 -0.72
C ALA A 454 31.73 -2.85 -1.84
N GLY A 455 32.01 -1.88 -2.71
CA GLY A 455 32.96 -2.00 -3.81
C GLY A 455 33.77 -0.72 -4.04
N GLU A 456 35.00 -0.91 -4.54
CA GLU A 456 35.89 0.17 -4.97
C GLU A 456 35.90 0.28 -6.49
N PHE A 457 35.61 1.47 -6.99
CA PHE A 457 35.68 1.80 -8.41
C PHE A 457 36.74 2.86 -8.67
N VAL A 458 37.36 2.79 -9.85
CA VAL A 458 38.28 3.83 -10.33
C VAL A 458 37.77 4.40 -11.63
N PHE A 459 37.46 5.69 -11.60
CA PHE A 459 37.05 6.47 -12.77
C PHE A 459 38.10 7.56 -13.02
N ARG A 460 38.76 7.52 -14.18
CA ARG A 460 39.78 8.52 -14.57
C ARG A 460 40.87 8.76 -13.50
N GLY A 461 41.24 7.71 -12.76
CA GLY A 461 42.25 7.76 -11.70
C GLY A 461 41.74 8.26 -10.34
N ARG A 462 40.43 8.51 -10.20
CA ARG A 462 39.74 8.85 -8.94
C ARG A 462 39.03 7.63 -8.39
N THR A 463 39.14 7.42 -7.09
CA THR A 463 38.48 6.30 -6.40
C THR A 463 37.10 6.74 -5.94
N VAL A 464 36.10 5.92 -6.22
CA VAL A 464 34.72 6.09 -5.73
C VAL A 464 34.35 4.82 -4.97
N PHE A 465 33.88 4.98 -3.74
CA PHE A 465 33.34 3.89 -2.93
C PHE A 465 31.84 3.81 -3.17
N VAL A 466 31.35 2.63 -3.52
CA VAL A 466 29.94 2.39 -3.79
C VAL A 466 29.44 1.30 -2.85
N ILE A 467 28.36 1.58 -2.13
CA ILE A 467 27.75 0.68 -1.14
C ILE A 467 26.32 0.41 -1.61
N ALA A 468 26.06 -0.80 -2.14
CA ALA A 468 24.74 -1.24 -2.52
C ALA A 468 23.99 -1.79 -1.30
N ASN A 469 22.78 -1.28 -1.06
CA ASN A 469 21.96 -1.60 0.09
C ASN A 469 20.61 -2.15 -0.35
N HIS A 470 20.02 -3.02 0.47
CA HIS A 470 18.60 -3.37 0.39
C HIS A 470 18.12 -3.64 1.81
N LEU A 471 17.75 -2.58 2.52
CA LEU A 471 17.43 -2.64 3.96
C LEU A 471 16.13 -3.43 4.21
N ASN A 472 15.86 -3.74 5.48
CA ASN A 472 14.67 -4.49 5.88
C ASN A 472 13.38 -3.81 5.42
N SER A 473 12.46 -4.60 4.85
CA SER A 473 11.22 -4.06 4.28
C SER A 473 10.31 -3.43 5.33
N LYS A 474 9.34 -2.63 4.87
CA LYS A 474 8.27 -2.07 5.72
C LYS A 474 7.21 -3.11 6.11
N GLY A 475 7.39 -4.38 5.73
CA GLY A 475 6.49 -5.47 6.07
C GLY A 475 6.30 -5.59 7.59
N GLY A 476 5.04 -5.70 8.02
CA GLY A 476 4.66 -5.74 9.43
C GLY A 476 4.43 -4.36 10.08
N ASP A 477 4.73 -3.25 9.39
CA ASP A 477 4.24 -1.94 9.79
C ASP A 477 2.71 -1.85 9.57
N GLN A 478 2.04 -1.08 10.41
CA GLN A 478 0.60 -0.84 10.29
C GLN A 478 0.29 0.20 9.21
N GLY A 479 -0.81 -0.01 8.49
CA GLY A 479 -1.30 0.92 7.47
C GLY A 479 -1.76 2.27 8.04
N LEU A 480 -1.88 3.28 7.17
CA LEU A 480 -2.33 4.62 7.59
C LEU A 480 -3.73 4.58 8.23
N THR A 481 -4.61 3.71 7.74
CA THR A 481 -5.98 3.50 8.24
C THR A 481 -6.06 2.59 9.46
N SER A 482 -4.93 2.30 10.13
CA SER A 482 -4.92 1.42 11.31
C SER A 482 -5.83 1.95 12.43
N GLN A 483 -6.39 1.01 13.19
CA GLN A 483 -7.08 1.31 14.45
C GLN A 483 -6.15 1.88 15.54
N TYR A 484 -4.82 1.85 15.33
CA TYR A 484 -3.85 2.46 16.24
C TYR A 484 -3.27 3.72 15.60
N GLN A 485 -3.37 4.86 16.29
CA GLN A 485 -2.90 6.15 15.78
C GLN A 485 -1.96 6.83 16.77
N PRO A 486 -0.72 7.19 16.35
CA PRO A 486 -0.15 6.97 15.02
C PRO A 486 0.11 5.48 14.73
N PRO A 487 0.18 5.05 13.45
CA PRO A 487 0.42 3.65 13.09
C PRO A 487 1.76 3.14 13.65
N VAL A 488 1.76 1.92 14.19
CA VAL A 488 2.97 1.28 14.71
C VAL A 488 3.87 0.83 13.55
N ARG A 489 5.16 1.17 13.63
CA ARG A 489 6.18 0.84 12.62
C ARG A 489 7.26 -0.05 13.19
N GLY A 490 6.90 -1.32 13.43
CA GLY A 490 7.79 -2.28 14.07
C GLY A 490 9.07 -2.55 13.28
N SER A 491 9.02 -2.45 11.95
CA SER A 491 10.17 -2.73 11.07
C SER A 491 11.31 -1.70 11.21
N GLU A 492 11.01 -0.49 11.70
CA GLU A 492 12.00 0.59 11.87
C GLU A 492 13.10 0.21 12.87
N VAL A 493 12.82 -0.63 13.87
CA VAL A 493 13.81 -1.03 14.87
C VAL A 493 15.02 -1.70 14.21
N GLN A 494 14.78 -2.65 13.31
CA GLN A 494 15.86 -3.32 12.58
C GLN A 494 16.48 -2.38 11.55
N ARG A 495 15.66 -1.64 10.77
CA ARG A 495 16.19 -0.68 9.79
C ARG A 495 17.11 0.37 10.40
N HIS A 496 16.80 0.88 11.59
CA HIS A 496 17.66 1.84 12.31
C HIS A 496 19.01 1.23 12.69
N ALA A 497 19.04 -0.03 13.12
CA ALA A 497 20.29 -0.74 13.39
C ALA A 497 21.11 -0.92 12.11
N GLN A 498 20.47 -1.31 11.00
CA GLN A 498 21.14 -1.46 9.71
C GLN A 498 21.71 -0.13 9.19
N ALA A 499 20.93 0.95 9.26
CA ALA A 499 21.37 2.29 8.90
C ALA A 499 22.58 2.75 9.74
N THR A 500 22.62 2.36 11.03
CA THR A 500 23.74 2.65 11.91
C THR A 500 25.02 1.97 11.44
N GLU A 501 24.97 0.70 11.05
CA GLU A 501 26.12 -0.05 10.54
C GLU A 501 26.63 0.52 9.21
N VAL A 502 25.73 0.89 8.29
CA VAL A 502 26.11 1.54 7.03
C VAL A 502 26.79 2.89 7.29
N ASN A 503 26.21 3.73 8.15
CA ASN A 503 26.80 5.04 8.49
C ASN A 503 28.15 4.89 9.19
N ALA A 504 28.30 3.90 10.08
CA ALA A 504 29.57 3.61 10.76
C ALA A 504 30.67 3.24 9.75
N PHE A 505 30.36 2.39 8.77
CA PHE A 505 31.31 2.05 7.71
C PHE A 505 31.71 3.27 6.85
N VAL A 506 30.75 4.15 6.54
CA VAL A 506 31.05 5.42 5.84
C VAL A 506 31.96 6.32 6.69
N LYS A 507 31.73 6.41 8.01
CA LYS A 507 32.60 7.13 8.94
C LYS A 507 34.02 6.58 8.93
N ASP A 508 34.18 5.26 8.85
CA ASP A 508 35.52 4.64 8.75
C ASP A 508 36.24 5.09 7.48
N ILE A 509 35.56 5.12 6.32
CA ILE A 509 36.12 5.65 5.07
C ILE A 509 36.54 7.13 5.24
N LEU A 510 35.64 7.96 5.76
CA LEU A 510 35.87 9.40 5.89
C LEU A 510 36.90 9.75 6.97
N SER A 511 37.09 8.89 7.98
CA SER A 511 38.13 9.04 8.99
C SER A 511 39.54 8.91 8.39
N VAL A 512 39.69 8.03 7.40
CA VAL A 512 40.95 7.82 6.68
C VAL A 512 41.13 8.87 5.59
N GLN A 513 40.06 9.17 4.84
CA GLN A 513 40.04 10.12 3.74
C GLN A 513 38.80 11.03 3.79
N LYS A 514 38.94 12.20 4.41
CA LYS A 514 37.84 13.17 4.64
C LYS A 514 37.12 13.66 3.37
N ASN A 515 37.77 13.56 2.21
CA ASN A 515 37.25 13.94 0.91
C ASN A 515 37.07 12.72 -0.01
N ALA A 516 36.80 11.54 0.55
CA ALA A 516 36.43 10.37 -0.26
C ALA A 516 35.07 10.58 -0.91
N ASP A 517 34.96 10.18 -2.18
CA ASP A 517 33.68 10.06 -2.88
C ASP A 517 33.05 8.75 -2.45
N VAL A 518 31.97 8.84 -1.68
CA VAL A 518 31.22 7.70 -1.16
C VAL A 518 29.77 7.85 -1.61
N ILE A 519 29.22 6.78 -2.17
CA ILE A 519 27.83 6.66 -2.59
C ILE A 519 27.24 5.45 -1.87
N ALA A 520 26.23 5.67 -1.04
CA ALA A 520 25.40 4.60 -0.49
C ALA A 520 24.05 4.66 -1.21
N LEU A 521 23.73 3.62 -1.96
CA LEU A 521 22.53 3.58 -2.81
C LEU A 521 21.79 2.26 -2.69
N GLY A 522 20.54 2.24 -3.15
CA GLY A 522 19.68 1.06 -3.14
C GLY A 522 18.29 1.33 -2.61
N ASP A 523 17.55 0.24 -2.41
CA ASP A 523 16.30 0.22 -1.66
C ASP A 523 16.60 0.39 -0.16
N MET A 524 16.34 1.59 0.36
CA MET A 524 16.51 1.91 1.77
C MET A 524 15.29 1.53 2.60
N ASN A 525 14.20 1.11 1.95
CA ASN A 525 12.92 0.76 2.53
C ASN A 525 12.34 1.84 3.46
N ASP A 526 12.69 3.10 3.22
CA ASP A 526 12.21 4.19 4.02
C ASP A 526 12.32 5.56 3.34
N PHE A 527 11.54 6.50 3.87
CA PHE A 527 11.41 7.84 3.31
C PHE A 527 12.66 8.69 3.58
N GLU A 528 12.92 9.68 2.73
CA GLU A 528 14.05 10.61 2.86
C GLU A 528 13.95 11.54 4.09
N PHE A 529 12.75 11.64 4.68
CA PHE A 529 12.46 12.38 5.91
C PHE A 529 12.42 11.49 7.17
N SER A 530 12.57 10.16 7.04
CA SER A 530 12.40 9.20 8.13
C SER A 530 13.52 9.24 9.18
N GLY A 531 13.34 8.48 10.26
CA GLY A 531 14.40 8.21 11.24
C GLY A 531 15.59 7.46 10.62
N THR A 532 15.32 6.44 9.81
CA THR A 532 16.34 5.66 9.07
C THR A 532 17.22 6.55 8.20
N ALA A 533 16.62 7.44 7.40
CA ALA A 533 17.39 8.35 6.55
C ALA A 533 18.27 9.31 7.38
N LYS A 534 17.77 9.82 8.51
CA LYS A 534 18.57 10.66 9.42
C LYS A 534 19.77 9.92 10.01
N ILE A 535 19.61 8.64 10.35
CA ILE A 535 20.71 7.80 10.84
C ILE A 535 21.76 7.58 9.74
N LEU A 536 21.32 7.30 8.50
CA LEU A 536 22.22 7.17 7.34
C LEU A 536 22.99 8.48 7.08
N GLU A 537 22.32 9.63 7.14
CA GLU A 537 22.94 10.96 6.96
C GLU A 537 23.94 11.31 8.07
N GLY A 538 23.71 10.82 9.30
CA GLY A 538 24.56 11.06 10.46
C GLY A 538 24.70 12.54 10.80
N ASP A 539 25.92 12.98 11.11
CA ASP A 539 26.26 14.39 11.36
C ASP A 539 26.62 15.13 10.05
N GLY A 540 26.23 14.58 8.92
CA GLY A 540 26.53 15.07 7.57
C GLY A 540 27.59 14.24 6.84
N GLU A 541 27.83 12.99 7.23
CA GLU A 541 28.66 12.06 6.47
C GLU A 541 28.05 11.68 5.13
N LEU A 542 26.71 11.67 5.07
CA LEU A 542 25.95 11.45 3.86
C LEU A 542 24.83 12.49 3.74
N TRP A 543 24.32 12.63 2.52
CA TRP A 543 23.16 13.45 2.23
C TRP A 543 22.35 12.79 1.11
N SER A 544 21.03 12.64 1.31
CA SER A 544 20.15 12.02 0.33
C SER A 544 20.00 12.91 -0.92
N ALA A 545 20.48 12.43 -2.08
CA ALA A 545 20.54 13.18 -3.33
C ALA A 545 19.17 13.53 -3.90
N ILE A 546 18.14 12.75 -3.58
CA ILE A 546 16.73 13.05 -3.93
C ILE A 546 16.28 14.41 -3.38
N LYS A 547 16.90 14.91 -2.30
CA LYS A 547 16.62 16.25 -1.75
C LYS A 547 17.09 17.38 -2.66
N SER A 548 17.84 17.10 -3.74
CA SER A 548 18.16 18.07 -4.80
C SER A 548 16.97 18.36 -5.70
N LEU A 549 16.02 17.43 -5.83
CA LEU A 549 14.84 17.60 -6.67
C LEU A 549 13.83 18.56 -6.03
N PRO A 550 12.98 19.22 -6.84
CA PRO A 550 11.73 19.82 -6.38
C PRO A 550 10.92 18.82 -5.54
N LYS A 551 10.22 19.29 -4.50
CA LYS A 551 9.47 18.38 -3.59
C LYS A 551 8.52 17.44 -4.33
N SER A 552 7.83 17.94 -5.36
CA SER A 552 6.86 17.20 -6.19
C SER A 552 7.47 16.12 -7.09
N GLU A 553 8.79 15.96 -7.10
CA GLU A 553 9.54 14.97 -7.88
C GLU A 553 10.29 13.99 -6.97
N ARG A 554 10.09 14.05 -5.64
CA ARG A 554 10.78 13.20 -4.66
C ARG A 554 10.01 11.92 -4.40
N TYR A 555 10.01 11.02 -5.36
CA TYR A 555 9.44 9.68 -5.21
C TYR A 555 10.15 8.68 -6.11
N THR A 556 10.06 7.41 -5.74
CA THR A 556 10.56 6.25 -6.50
C THR A 556 9.58 5.06 -6.42
N TYR A 557 8.45 5.24 -5.73
CA TYR A 557 7.51 4.20 -5.37
C TYR A 557 6.09 4.79 -5.32
N ASP A 558 5.08 3.99 -5.66
CA ASP A 558 3.66 4.35 -5.49
C ASP A 558 2.93 3.27 -4.70
N TYR A 559 2.47 3.64 -3.49
CA TYR A 559 1.86 2.71 -2.56
C TYR A 559 0.51 3.20 -2.07
N GLN A 560 -0.53 2.43 -2.38
CA GLN A 560 -1.89 2.65 -1.92
C GLN A 560 -2.44 4.05 -2.26
N GLY A 561 -1.99 4.73 -3.32
CA GLY A 561 -2.37 6.10 -3.65
C GLY A 561 -1.39 7.18 -3.20
N ASN A 562 -0.21 6.80 -2.71
CA ASN A 562 0.85 7.72 -2.28
C ASN A 562 2.11 7.50 -3.12
N GLU A 563 2.55 8.55 -3.81
CA GLU A 563 3.91 8.62 -4.33
C GLU A 563 4.88 8.87 -3.17
N GLN A 564 5.89 8.01 -3.04
CA GLN A 564 6.76 7.88 -1.88
C GLN A 564 8.21 7.63 -2.30
N VAL A 565 9.15 8.00 -1.42
CA VAL A 565 10.54 7.57 -1.53
C VAL A 565 10.72 6.25 -0.82
N LEU A 566 11.32 5.28 -1.51
CA LEU A 566 11.73 4.00 -0.92
C LEU A 566 13.20 3.72 -1.22
N ASP A 567 13.59 3.99 -2.46
CA ASP A 567 14.95 3.92 -2.95
C ASP A 567 15.64 5.27 -2.82
N GLN A 568 16.93 5.25 -2.47
CA GLN A 568 17.70 6.49 -2.29
C GLN A 568 19.15 6.34 -2.75
N ILE A 569 19.71 7.41 -3.32
CA ILE A 569 21.15 7.59 -3.47
C ILE A 569 21.62 8.63 -2.46
N LEU A 570 22.44 8.23 -1.48
CA LEU A 570 23.07 9.12 -0.53
C LEU A 570 24.54 9.35 -0.89
N ILE A 571 24.98 10.61 -0.84
CA ILE A 571 26.31 11.04 -1.30
C ILE A 571 27.13 11.70 -0.20
N SER A 572 28.44 11.49 -0.22
CA SER A 572 29.37 12.12 0.72
C SER A 572 29.48 13.64 0.49
N PRO A 573 29.99 14.40 1.48
CA PRO A 573 30.24 15.83 1.34
C PRO A 573 31.21 16.22 0.22
N ALA A 574 32.09 15.31 -0.22
CA ALA A 574 33.00 15.56 -1.34
C ALA A 574 32.21 15.79 -2.64
N ILE A 575 31.30 14.87 -2.95
CA ILE A 575 30.41 14.93 -4.10
C ILE A 575 29.47 16.13 -3.97
N ARG A 576 28.79 16.26 -2.82
CA ARG A 576 27.79 17.32 -2.60
C ARG A 576 28.37 18.74 -2.74
N ARG A 577 29.53 19.01 -2.12
CA ARG A 577 30.15 20.35 -2.14
C ARG A 577 30.77 20.71 -3.49
N GLY A 578 31.05 19.72 -4.34
CA GLY A 578 31.48 19.97 -5.71
C GLY A 578 30.41 20.73 -6.51
N CYS A 579 29.13 20.63 -6.11
CA CYS A 579 27.96 21.19 -6.82
C CYS A 579 27.90 20.82 -8.32
N ASP A 580 28.61 19.76 -8.70
CA ASP A 580 28.75 19.25 -10.06
C ASP A 580 28.17 17.82 -10.10
N PHE A 581 26.99 17.68 -9.52
CA PHE A 581 26.19 16.45 -9.60
C PHE A 581 24.77 16.77 -10.06
N GLU A 582 24.19 15.80 -10.75
CA GLU A 582 22.78 15.75 -11.11
C GLU A 582 22.20 14.44 -10.58
N TYR A 583 20.96 14.48 -10.16
CA TYR A 583 20.20 13.33 -9.69
C TYR A 583 18.86 13.30 -10.42
N ASP A 584 18.37 12.09 -10.68
CA ASP A 584 17.09 11.87 -11.35
C ASP A 584 16.42 10.60 -10.82
N SER A 585 15.11 10.69 -10.57
CA SER A 585 14.22 9.53 -10.38
C SER A 585 13.58 9.26 -11.72
N VAL A 586 13.97 8.18 -12.40
CA VAL A 586 13.54 7.96 -13.79
C VAL A 586 12.23 7.21 -13.78
N HIS A 587 11.12 7.94 -13.90
CA HIS A 587 9.76 7.38 -13.76
C HIS A 587 9.38 6.47 -14.93
N VAL A 588 9.62 5.17 -14.77
CA VAL A 588 9.40 4.13 -15.78
C VAL A 588 8.63 2.94 -15.25
N ASN A 589 8.16 2.94 -14.00
CA ASN A 589 7.52 1.81 -13.35
C ASN A 589 6.34 2.25 -12.50
N SER A 590 6.58 2.85 -11.33
CA SER A 590 5.63 2.96 -10.22
C SER A 590 4.27 3.60 -10.58
N GLU A 591 4.24 4.43 -11.62
CA GLU A 591 3.05 5.14 -12.08
C GLU A 591 2.19 4.37 -13.12
N PHE A 592 2.64 3.20 -13.56
CA PHE A 592 2.10 2.49 -14.72
C PHE A 592 1.47 1.14 -14.33
N ASN A 593 0.28 0.83 -14.87
CA ASN A 593 -0.39 -0.46 -14.62
C ASN A 593 0.36 -1.67 -15.21
N ASP A 594 1.20 -1.45 -16.20
CA ASP A 594 2.02 -2.46 -16.87
C ASP A 594 3.49 -2.39 -16.43
N GLN A 595 3.74 -1.92 -15.20
CA GLN A 595 5.07 -1.89 -14.60
C GLN A 595 5.70 -3.29 -14.52
N ILE A 596 7.03 -3.34 -14.64
CA ILE A 596 7.84 -4.59 -14.58
C ILE A 596 8.63 -4.71 -13.27
N SER A 597 8.56 -3.66 -12.46
CA SER A 597 9.02 -3.55 -11.09
C SER A 597 8.08 -2.54 -10.44
N ASP A 598 7.86 -2.61 -9.14
CA ASP A 598 7.15 -1.58 -8.39
C ASP A 598 8.03 -0.36 -8.07
N HIS A 599 9.33 -0.42 -8.36
CA HIS A 599 10.32 0.63 -8.13
C HIS A 599 10.74 1.38 -9.41
N ASP A 600 10.84 2.70 -9.32
CA ASP A 600 11.54 3.52 -10.31
C ASP A 600 13.05 3.52 -10.05
N PRO A 601 13.89 3.30 -11.09
CA PRO A 601 15.33 3.41 -10.95
C PRO A 601 15.77 4.87 -10.78
N GLN A 602 16.87 5.06 -10.07
CA GLN A 602 17.49 6.36 -9.87
C GLN A 602 18.86 6.42 -10.52
N VAL A 603 19.31 7.62 -10.90
CA VAL A 603 20.67 7.83 -11.39
C VAL A 603 21.29 9.11 -10.82
N LEU A 604 22.55 8.99 -10.40
CA LEU A 604 23.43 10.09 -10.05
C LEU A 604 24.49 10.25 -11.14
N ARG A 605 24.66 11.47 -11.67
CA ARG A 605 25.78 11.85 -12.53
C ARG A 605 26.65 12.87 -11.83
N PHE A 606 27.97 12.69 -11.79
CA PHE A 606 28.87 13.69 -11.18
C PHE A 606 30.30 13.56 -11.70
N ARG A 607 31.18 14.52 -11.36
CA ARG A 607 32.62 14.48 -11.69
C ARG A 607 33.48 14.21 -10.44
N PRO A 608 34.07 13.00 -10.29
CA PRO A 608 34.95 12.65 -9.16
C PRO A 608 36.32 13.36 -9.14
#